data_AF-A0A2T3Z6F5-F1
#
_entry.id   AF-A0A2T3Z6F5-F1
#
_cell.length_a   1.000
_cell.length_b   1.000
_cell.length_c   1.000
_cell.angle_alpha   90.00
_cell.angle_beta   90.00
_cell.angle_gamma   90.00
#
_symmetry.space_group_name_H-M   'P 1'
#
loop_
_entity.id
_entity.type
_entity.pdbx_description
1 polymer ?
#
loop_
_entity_poly.entity_id
_entity_poly.type
_entity_poly.pdbx_seq_one_letter_code
_entity_poly.pdbx_strand_id
1 'polypeptide(L)'
;MDAAIICSIFVLLPAKAIGYCFLVNRHRLIGPFTVASAFLQLIYVGSNIVSLVYGINSVVEAASRAGTLALINLAPLYFSTHLSFLADIFGVSLATYRQLHRSCGLVAVAHVIFHGAFALAHRSHLTKEVSSTDWYSLIGAIAMILLVLLSISFFRKRWYEIFLRLHQTLSIAVMVFVIRHLISVPDFQWIPVYIFIGIFFSLAAFYIMILIYRNTKLGKNFARLRATGKDGIMTAIIEMPRPLIINPGQYLNIWVPSLSLFSSHPFTVTSWAPFPQEKVELLIEERSGFTAKLFRHSCKTQNGYRVFFSGPHGSSIPDWEFDSVLIFATGFGIATILPYLIKLCHGYKERKGRSKRIHLVWKVYLVGE
;
A
#
# COMPACT_ATOMS: atom_id res chain seq x y z
N MET A 1 -20.21 37.78 3.70
CA MET A 1 -18.97 36.99 3.62
C MET A 1 -19.39 35.55 3.41
N ASP A 2 -19.21 35.02 2.21
CA ASP A 2 -19.78 33.72 1.82
C ASP A 2 -19.21 32.57 2.66
N ALA A 3 -20.08 31.64 3.07
CA ALA A 3 -19.69 30.45 3.83
C ALA A 3 -18.59 29.63 3.11
N ALA A 4 -18.53 29.69 1.78
CA ALA A 4 -17.47 29.09 0.97
C ALA A 4 -16.09 29.74 1.16
N ILE A 5 -16.05 31.06 1.39
CA ILE A 5 -14.81 31.81 1.63
C ILE A 5 -14.29 31.52 3.05
N ILE A 6 -15.19 31.45 4.04
CA ILE A 6 -14.84 31.11 5.42
C ILE A 6 -14.30 29.67 5.49
N CYS A 7 -14.96 28.70 4.83
CA CYS A 7 -14.49 27.31 4.77
C CYS A 7 -13.12 27.19 4.06
N SER A 8 -12.93 27.95 2.98
CA SER A 8 -11.66 27.97 2.24
C SER A 8 -10.49 28.53 3.05
N ILE A 9 -10.73 29.59 3.83
CA ILE A 9 -9.69 30.29 4.61
C ILE A 9 -9.41 29.60 5.94
N PHE A 10 -10.42 29.13 6.66
CA PHE A 10 -10.24 28.60 8.02
C PHE A 10 -10.07 27.08 8.08
N VAL A 11 -10.49 26.32 7.06
CA VAL A 11 -10.40 24.85 7.07
C VAL A 11 -9.47 24.34 5.97
N LEU A 12 -9.64 24.78 4.72
CA LEU A 12 -8.85 24.26 3.60
C LEU A 12 -7.43 24.80 3.54
N LEU A 13 -7.21 26.08 3.85
CA LEU A 13 -5.87 26.70 3.82
C LEU A 13 -4.95 26.13 4.91
N PRO A 14 -5.37 25.96 6.18
CA PRO A 14 -4.57 25.27 7.20
C PRO A 14 -4.38 23.79 6.87
N ALA A 15 -5.41 23.09 6.40
CA ALA A 15 -5.30 21.68 6.01
C ALA A 15 -4.30 21.47 4.84
N LYS A 16 -4.27 22.40 3.87
CA LYS A 16 -3.26 22.41 2.80
C LYS A 16 -1.88 22.80 3.34
N ALA A 17 -1.76 23.84 4.15
CA ALA A 17 -0.48 24.26 4.72
C ALA A 17 0.18 23.16 5.56
N ILE A 18 -0.59 22.45 6.40
CA ILE A 18 -0.11 21.36 7.25
C ILE A 18 0.08 20.07 6.43
N GLY A 19 -0.76 19.83 5.42
CA GLY A 19 -0.68 18.68 4.52
C GLY A 19 0.51 18.72 3.55
N TYR A 20 0.93 19.90 3.10
CA TYR A 20 2.03 20.08 2.14
C TYR A 20 3.36 20.48 2.77
N CYS A 21 3.39 20.89 4.05
CA CYS A 21 4.65 21.16 4.74
C CYS A 21 5.31 19.84 5.14
N PHE A 22 6.48 19.57 4.58
CA PHE A 22 7.28 18.39 4.93
C PHE A 22 8.15 18.68 6.16
N LEU A 23 7.96 17.93 7.23
CA LEU A 23 8.77 17.97 8.44
C LEU A 23 10.13 17.28 8.22
N VAL A 24 10.11 16.20 7.45
CA VAL A 24 11.32 15.54 6.93
C VAL A 24 11.13 15.46 5.42
N ASN A 25 12.10 16.02 4.67
CA ASN A 25 12.16 15.87 3.22
C ASN A 25 12.37 14.40 2.82
N ARG A 26 12.65 14.11 1.55
CA ARG A 26 12.94 12.73 1.08
C ARG A 26 14.21 12.15 1.75
N HIS A 27 14.11 11.68 2.99
CA HIS A 27 15.19 10.98 3.67
C HIS A 27 15.22 9.52 3.22
N ARG A 28 16.40 9.01 2.89
CA ARG A 28 16.58 7.68 2.28
C ARG A 28 16.03 6.53 3.14
N LEU A 29 16.05 6.70 4.46
CA LEU A 29 15.65 5.70 5.46
C LEU A 29 14.25 5.94 6.03
N ILE A 30 13.92 7.21 6.29
CA ILE A 30 12.71 7.61 7.03
C ILE A 30 11.57 7.97 6.06
N GLY A 31 11.90 8.44 4.87
CA GLY A 31 10.95 8.89 3.87
C GLY A 31 10.43 10.30 4.16
N PRO A 32 9.60 10.86 3.25
CA PRO A 32 8.98 12.15 3.49
C PRO A 32 7.91 12.04 4.58
N PHE A 33 7.96 12.93 5.55
CA PHE A 33 6.89 13.12 6.56
C PHE A 33 6.28 14.49 6.35
N THR A 34 4.96 14.54 6.17
CA THR A 34 4.22 15.80 6.25
C THR A 34 3.99 16.12 7.73
N VAL A 35 3.78 17.39 8.08
CA VAL A 35 3.45 17.76 9.47
C VAL A 35 2.19 17.03 9.93
N ALA A 36 1.17 16.95 9.05
CA ALA A 36 -0.04 16.17 9.31
C ALA A 36 0.28 14.69 9.62
N SER A 37 1.14 14.04 8.82
CA SER A 37 1.45 12.64 9.05
C SER A 37 2.30 12.44 10.31
N ALA A 38 3.21 13.36 10.64
CA ALA A 38 3.97 13.32 11.89
C ALA A 38 3.05 13.46 13.11
N PHE A 39 2.12 14.41 13.09
CA PHE A 39 1.15 14.62 14.17
C PHE A 39 0.24 13.40 14.38
N LEU A 40 -0.28 12.83 13.30
CA LEU A 40 -1.09 11.59 13.37
C LEU A 40 -0.29 10.42 13.95
N GLN A 41 0.99 10.31 13.62
CA GLN A 41 1.87 9.27 14.17
C GLN A 41 2.13 9.48 15.66
N LEU A 42 2.32 10.73 16.10
CA LEU A 42 2.48 11.06 17.52
C LEU A 42 1.22 10.72 18.32
N ILE A 43 0.03 11.08 17.80
CA ILE A 43 -1.24 10.70 18.44
C ILE A 43 -1.36 9.18 18.52
N TYR A 44 -1.07 8.47 17.43
CA TYR A 44 -1.18 7.01 17.37
C TYR A 44 -0.24 6.31 18.36
N VAL A 45 1.03 6.71 18.41
CA VAL A 45 2.01 6.16 19.35
C VAL A 45 1.67 6.56 20.79
N GLY A 46 1.31 7.83 21.02
CA GLY A 46 0.87 8.33 22.32
C GLY A 46 -0.35 7.57 22.86
N SER A 47 -1.34 7.29 22.00
CA SER A 47 -2.52 6.49 22.36
C SER A 47 -2.14 5.07 22.78
N ASN A 48 -1.16 4.46 22.10
CA ASN A 48 -0.66 3.13 22.48
C ASN A 48 0.08 3.15 23.83
N ILE A 49 0.88 4.19 24.09
CA ILE A 49 1.58 4.36 25.37
C ILE A 49 0.57 4.58 26.49
N VAL A 50 -0.40 5.47 26.30
CA VAL A 50 -1.47 5.72 27.29
C VAL A 50 -2.25 4.44 27.57
N SER A 51 -2.68 3.69 26.55
CA SER A 51 -3.37 2.41 26.75
C SER A 51 -2.53 1.35 27.47
N LEU A 52 -1.20 1.41 27.35
CA LEU A 52 -0.29 0.52 28.06
C LEU A 52 -0.19 0.87 29.55
N VAL A 53 -0.10 2.17 29.89
CA VAL A 53 0.26 2.63 31.25
C VAL A 53 -0.92 3.15 32.07
N TYR A 54 -2.04 3.52 31.46
CA TYR A 54 -3.13 4.17 32.16
C TYR A 54 -3.86 3.19 33.10
N GLY A 55 -3.89 3.50 34.40
CA GLY A 55 -4.62 2.70 35.38
C GLY A 55 -4.08 1.28 35.55
N ILE A 56 -2.77 1.07 35.40
CA ILE A 56 -2.11 -0.19 35.79
C ILE A 56 -1.77 -0.15 37.28
N ASN A 57 -1.93 -1.29 37.96
CA ASN A 57 -1.51 -1.44 39.35
C ASN A 57 -0.18 -2.19 39.49
N SER A 58 0.29 -2.83 38.42
CA SER A 58 1.56 -3.56 38.41
C SER A 58 2.18 -3.61 37.02
N VAL A 59 3.50 -3.87 36.97
CA VAL A 59 4.21 -4.04 35.70
C VAL A 59 3.83 -5.36 35.00
N VAL A 60 3.40 -6.37 35.77
CA VAL A 60 2.87 -7.63 35.23
C VAL A 60 1.57 -7.37 34.46
N GLU A 61 0.69 -6.54 35.01
CA GLU A 61 -0.53 -6.11 34.32
C GLU A 61 -0.21 -5.35 33.02
N ALA A 62 0.76 -4.43 33.06
CA ALA A 62 1.23 -3.73 31.87
C ALA A 62 1.78 -4.71 30.81
N ALA A 63 2.55 -5.72 31.21
CA ALA A 63 3.08 -6.73 30.29
C ALA A 63 1.97 -7.57 29.64
N SER A 64 0.93 -7.94 30.40
CA SER A 64 -0.25 -8.61 29.86
C SER A 64 -1.00 -7.72 28.85
N ARG A 65 -1.24 -6.44 29.22
CA ARG A 65 -1.86 -5.44 28.32
C ARG A 65 -1.05 -5.21 27.05
N ALA A 66 0.28 -5.24 27.11
CA ALA A 66 1.13 -5.14 25.93
C ALA A 66 0.87 -6.28 24.94
N GLY A 67 0.64 -7.52 25.41
CA GLY A 67 0.24 -8.64 24.56
C GLY A 67 -1.07 -8.38 23.81
N THR A 68 -2.09 -7.85 24.50
CA THR A 68 -3.36 -7.44 23.87
C THR A 68 -3.17 -6.30 22.88
N LEU A 69 -2.39 -5.27 23.23
CA LEU A 69 -2.09 -4.14 22.34
C LEU A 69 -1.30 -4.59 21.11
N ALA A 70 -0.38 -5.56 21.24
CA ALA A 70 0.28 -6.17 20.09
C ALA A 70 -0.73 -6.80 19.13
N LEU A 71 -1.70 -7.57 19.64
CA LEU A 71 -2.74 -8.20 18.84
C LEU A 71 -3.62 -7.15 18.12
N ILE A 72 -4.00 -6.07 18.81
CA ILE A 72 -4.77 -4.97 18.22
C ILE A 72 -3.98 -4.30 17.08
N ASN A 73 -2.68 -4.06 17.27
CA ASN A 73 -1.84 -3.44 16.24
C ASN A 73 -1.49 -4.40 15.09
N LEU A 74 -1.55 -5.72 15.30
CA LEU A 74 -1.43 -6.70 14.23
C LEU A 74 -2.66 -6.71 13.32
N ALA A 75 -3.86 -6.43 13.83
CA ALA A 75 -5.09 -6.57 13.04
C ALA A 75 -5.09 -5.78 11.70
N PRO A 76 -4.75 -4.47 11.66
CA PRO A 76 -4.68 -3.72 10.40
C PRO A 76 -3.65 -4.23 9.39
N LEU A 77 -2.64 -4.98 9.85
CA LEU A 77 -1.63 -5.57 8.97
C LEU A 77 -2.19 -6.73 8.15
N TYR A 78 -3.23 -7.40 8.66
CA TYR A 78 -3.85 -8.56 8.05
C TYR A 78 -5.18 -8.29 7.34
N PHE A 79 -5.83 -7.13 7.54
CA PHE A 79 -7.14 -6.80 6.95
C PHE A 79 -7.25 -7.00 5.42
N SER A 80 -6.16 -6.88 4.67
CA SER A 80 -6.14 -7.25 3.25
C SER A 80 -4.72 -7.57 2.80
N THR A 81 -4.63 -8.50 1.84
CA THR A 81 -3.39 -8.80 1.11
C THR A 81 -3.02 -7.71 0.10
N HIS A 82 -3.95 -6.79 -0.22
CA HIS A 82 -3.76 -5.74 -1.22
C HIS A 82 -3.88 -4.34 -0.61
N LEU A 83 -2.72 -3.71 -0.33
CA LEU A 83 -2.68 -2.40 0.34
C LEU A 83 -3.38 -1.27 -0.44
N SER A 84 -3.35 -1.29 -1.79
CA SER A 84 -4.05 -0.26 -2.58
C SER A 84 -5.56 -0.32 -2.37
N PHE A 85 -6.13 -1.52 -2.18
CA PHE A 85 -7.56 -1.67 -1.95
C PHE A 85 -7.98 -1.07 -0.61
N LEU A 86 -7.20 -1.30 0.45
CA LEU A 86 -7.45 -0.65 1.74
C LEU A 86 -7.24 0.86 1.66
N ALA A 87 -6.19 1.31 0.97
CA ALA A 87 -5.95 2.73 0.77
C ALA A 87 -7.16 3.42 0.12
N ASP A 88 -7.78 2.79 -0.88
CA ASP A 88 -8.99 3.31 -1.53
C ASP A 88 -10.20 3.30 -0.59
N ILE A 89 -10.43 2.23 0.19
CA ILE A 89 -11.53 2.17 1.17
C ILE A 89 -11.41 3.30 2.20
N PHE A 90 -10.20 3.56 2.69
CA PHE A 90 -9.94 4.63 3.65
C PHE A 90 -9.85 6.02 3.00
N GLY A 91 -9.89 6.11 1.66
CA GLY A 91 -9.75 7.38 0.94
C GLY A 91 -8.38 8.04 1.12
N VAL A 92 -7.33 7.28 1.41
CA VAL A 92 -5.97 7.78 1.64
C VAL A 92 -5.02 7.34 0.53
N SER A 93 -3.90 8.06 0.37
CA SER A 93 -2.88 7.64 -0.59
C SER A 93 -2.24 6.29 -0.19
N LEU A 94 -1.79 5.51 -1.17
CA LEU A 94 -1.03 4.29 -0.91
C LEU A 94 0.24 4.56 -0.07
N ALA A 95 0.87 5.72 -0.23
CA ALA A 95 2.02 6.11 0.57
C ALA A 95 1.65 6.27 2.05
N THR A 96 0.51 6.90 2.33
CA THR A 96 -0.06 7.06 3.68
C THR A 96 -0.40 5.69 4.27
N TYR A 97 -1.08 4.81 3.53
CA TYR A 97 -1.41 3.48 4.03
C TYR A 97 -0.16 2.63 4.32
N ARG A 98 0.86 2.71 3.46
CA ARG A 98 2.18 2.07 3.71
C ARG A 98 2.90 2.65 4.92
N GLN A 99 2.68 3.92 5.26
CA GLN A 99 3.19 4.49 6.51
C GLN A 99 2.46 3.88 7.70
N LEU A 100 1.13 3.82 7.67
CA LEU A 100 0.32 3.19 8.71
C LEU A 100 0.69 1.72 8.93
N HIS A 101 0.79 0.92 7.86
CA HIS A 101 1.23 -0.48 7.95
C HIS A 101 2.60 -0.63 8.63
N ARG A 102 3.57 0.24 8.31
CA ARG A 102 4.89 0.23 8.96
C ARG A 102 4.78 0.57 10.44
N SER A 103 4.00 1.59 10.80
CA SER A 103 3.84 2.00 12.20
C SER A 103 3.15 0.93 13.04
N CYS A 104 2.07 0.33 12.54
CA CYS A 104 1.39 -0.79 13.20
C CYS A 104 2.35 -1.97 13.44
N GLY A 105 3.16 -2.33 12.45
CA GLY A 105 4.16 -3.40 12.59
C GLY A 105 5.22 -3.09 13.63
N LEU A 106 5.77 -1.87 13.64
CA LEU A 106 6.80 -1.46 14.62
C LEU A 106 6.24 -1.40 16.05
N VAL A 107 5.05 -0.83 16.24
CA VAL A 107 4.40 -0.75 17.56
C VAL A 107 4.01 -2.14 18.07
N ALA A 108 3.48 -3.02 17.20
CA ALA A 108 3.20 -4.40 17.58
C ALA A 108 4.46 -5.13 18.05
N VAL A 109 5.58 -4.99 17.34
CA VAL A 109 6.86 -5.60 17.73
C VAL A 109 7.39 -5.04 19.04
N ALA A 110 7.28 -3.73 19.27
CA ALA A 110 7.69 -3.11 20.53
C ALA A 110 6.88 -3.68 21.72
N HIS A 111 5.56 -3.82 21.55
CA HIS A 111 4.69 -4.43 22.56
C HIS A 111 5.03 -5.92 22.79
N VAL A 112 5.32 -6.70 21.73
CA VAL A 112 5.75 -8.11 21.86
C VAL A 112 7.08 -8.22 22.59
N ILE A 113 8.05 -7.35 22.31
CA ILE A 113 9.34 -7.34 23.02
C ILE A 113 9.13 -7.05 24.50
N PHE A 114 8.30 -6.05 24.84
CA PHE A 114 7.98 -5.74 26.23
C PHE A 114 7.28 -6.91 26.93
N HIS A 115 6.21 -7.44 26.33
CA HIS A 115 5.47 -8.60 26.83
C HIS A 115 6.40 -9.81 27.07
N GLY A 116 7.21 -10.17 26.07
CA GLY A 116 8.11 -11.32 26.13
C GLY A 116 9.26 -11.14 27.13
N ALA A 117 9.84 -9.94 27.23
CA ALA A 117 10.91 -9.66 28.19
C ALA A 117 10.43 -9.82 29.64
N PHE A 118 9.23 -9.32 29.96
CA PHE A 118 8.64 -9.47 31.28
C PHE A 118 8.27 -10.92 31.59
N ALA A 119 7.68 -11.64 30.63
CA ALA A 119 7.37 -13.06 30.77
C ALA A 119 8.62 -13.90 31.04
N LEU A 120 9.75 -13.58 30.38
CA LEU A 120 11.03 -14.26 30.59
C LEU A 120 11.63 -13.94 31.98
N ALA A 121 11.60 -12.67 32.39
CA ALA A 121 12.20 -12.21 33.65
C ALA A 121 11.46 -12.73 34.90
N HIS A 122 10.15 -12.98 34.82
CA HIS A 122 9.32 -13.40 35.96
C HIS A 122 8.95 -14.89 35.93
N ARG A 123 9.64 -15.70 35.10
CA ARG A 123 9.43 -17.16 34.97
C ARG A 123 9.51 -17.91 36.31
N SER A 124 10.28 -17.43 37.28
CA SER A 124 10.53 -18.10 38.56
C SER A 124 9.39 -17.97 39.58
N HIS A 125 8.48 -17.00 39.44
CA HIS A 125 7.37 -16.79 40.38
C HIS A 125 6.01 -17.32 39.89
N LEU A 126 5.89 -17.67 38.60
CA LEU A 126 4.60 -17.95 37.94
C LEU A 126 4.41 -19.42 37.50
N THR A 127 5.36 -20.33 37.79
CA THR A 127 5.36 -21.66 37.16
C THR A 127 5.25 -22.82 38.16
N LYS A 128 4.01 -23.17 38.51
CA LYS A 128 3.65 -24.57 38.81
C LYS A 128 2.67 -25.19 37.81
N GLU A 129 2.01 -24.40 36.95
CA GLU A 129 0.98 -24.94 36.03
C GLU A 129 1.12 -24.54 34.56
N VAL A 130 2.02 -23.62 34.19
CA VAL A 130 2.32 -23.39 32.76
C VAL A 130 3.23 -24.51 32.28
N SER A 131 2.63 -25.50 31.62
CA SER A 131 3.34 -26.64 31.03
C SER A 131 4.50 -26.17 30.15
N SER A 132 5.66 -26.79 30.36
CA SER A 132 6.78 -26.93 29.42
C SER A 132 6.83 -25.92 28.26
N THR A 133 7.47 -24.77 28.50
CA THR A 133 8.06 -23.86 27.49
C THR A 133 7.18 -23.64 26.24
N ASP A 134 6.36 -22.60 26.25
CA ASP A 134 5.63 -22.18 25.04
C ASP A 134 6.61 -21.64 23.97
N TRP A 135 7.24 -22.56 23.25
CA TRP A 135 8.14 -22.27 22.13
C TRP A 135 7.43 -21.51 21.01
N TYR A 136 6.09 -21.57 20.92
CA TYR A 136 5.33 -20.85 19.91
C TYR A 136 5.41 -19.34 20.13
N SER A 137 5.31 -18.86 21.38
CA SER A 137 5.48 -17.44 21.71
C SER A 137 6.87 -16.91 21.30
N LEU A 138 7.92 -17.68 21.59
CA LEU A 138 9.30 -17.32 21.28
C LEU A 138 9.55 -17.29 19.76
N ILE A 139 9.14 -18.34 19.04
CA ILE A 139 9.30 -18.43 17.59
C ILE A 139 8.50 -17.32 16.90
N GLY A 140 7.27 -17.05 17.37
CA GLY A 140 6.44 -15.96 16.88
C GLY A 140 7.10 -14.59 17.06
N ALA A 141 7.66 -14.31 18.25
CA ALA A 141 8.38 -13.07 18.53
C ALA A 141 9.63 -12.90 17.64
N ILE A 142 10.43 -13.96 17.48
CA ILE A 142 11.61 -13.95 16.59
C ILE A 142 11.19 -13.70 15.15
N ALA A 143 10.13 -14.35 14.65
CA ALA A 143 9.62 -14.16 13.30
C ALA A 143 9.14 -12.71 13.08
N MET A 144 8.49 -12.09 14.08
CA MET A 144 8.09 -10.69 14.03
C MET A 144 9.28 -9.72 13.99
N ILE A 145 10.32 -9.97 14.79
CA ILE A 145 11.56 -9.16 14.74
C ILE A 145 12.22 -9.30 13.36
N LEU A 146 12.31 -10.53 12.83
CA LEU A 146 12.87 -10.80 11.52
C LEU A 146 12.09 -10.09 10.39
N LEU A 147 10.76 -10.04 10.47
CA LEU A 147 9.92 -9.27 9.55
C LEU A 147 10.33 -7.79 9.51
N VAL A 148 10.60 -7.17 10.65
CA VAL A 148 11.03 -5.75 10.70
C VAL A 148 12.43 -5.58 10.14
N LEU A 149 13.38 -6.43 10.52
CA LEU A 149 14.77 -6.35 10.06
C LEU A 149 14.89 -6.49 8.54
N LEU A 150 14.18 -7.45 7.95
CA LEU A 150 14.15 -7.66 6.50
C LEU A 150 13.43 -6.52 5.76
N SER A 151 12.54 -5.80 6.45
CA SER A 151 11.78 -4.65 5.90
C SER A 151 12.59 -3.35 5.83
N ILE A 152 13.82 -3.33 6.36
CA ILE A 152 14.72 -2.18 6.27
C ILE A 152 15.03 -1.88 4.80
N SER A 153 15.17 -0.58 4.48
CA SER A 153 15.24 -0.10 3.10
C SER A 153 16.38 -0.70 2.26
N PHE A 154 17.47 -1.14 2.90
CA PHE A 154 18.60 -1.82 2.25
C PHE A 154 18.17 -3.12 1.57
N PHE A 155 17.63 -4.07 2.34
CA PHE A 155 17.17 -5.37 1.83
C PHE A 155 16.01 -5.22 0.84
N ARG A 156 14.99 -4.45 1.22
CA ARG A 156 13.79 -4.24 0.40
C ARG A 156 14.08 -3.65 -0.99
N LYS A 157 15.05 -2.74 -1.10
CA LYS A 157 15.39 -2.12 -2.40
C LYS A 157 16.30 -3.02 -3.24
N ARG A 158 17.26 -3.71 -2.61
CA ARG A 158 18.26 -4.51 -3.33
C ARG A 158 17.70 -5.83 -3.84
N TRP A 159 16.81 -6.46 -3.06
CA TRP A 159 16.26 -7.80 -3.32
C TRP A 159 14.74 -7.81 -3.16
N TYR A 160 14.05 -6.88 -3.83
CA TYR A 160 12.61 -6.65 -3.65
C TYR A 160 11.74 -7.90 -3.75
N GLU A 161 11.94 -8.73 -4.79
CA GLU A 161 11.14 -9.94 -5.01
C GLU A 161 11.34 -10.97 -3.89
N ILE A 162 12.59 -11.21 -3.48
CA ILE A 162 12.92 -12.14 -2.39
C ILE A 162 12.34 -11.62 -1.07
N PHE A 163 12.55 -10.32 -0.80
CA PHE A 163 11.99 -9.64 0.37
C PHE A 163 10.48 -9.83 0.46
N LEU A 164 9.75 -9.58 -0.64
CA LEU A 164 8.29 -9.66 -0.65
C LEU A 164 7.79 -11.08 -0.31
N ARG A 165 8.41 -12.12 -0.90
CA ARG A 165 8.05 -13.51 -0.62
C ARG A 165 8.36 -13.91 0.81
N LEU A 166 9.55 -13.58 1.29
CA LEU A 166 9.96 -13.89 2.66
C LEU A 166 9.06 -13.18 3.68
N HIS A 167 8.68 -11.93 3.43
CA HIS A 167 7.74 -11.18 4.27
C HIS A 167 6.35 -11.84 4.31
N GLN A 168 5.83 -12.30 3.18
CA GLN A 168 4.55 -13.02 3.12
C GLN A 168 4.61 -14.35 3.88
N THR A 169 5.64 -15.16 3.66
CA THR A 169 5.80 -16.45 4.34
C THR A 169 5.96 -16.29 5.86
N LEU A 170 6.81 -15.35 6.30
CA LEU A 170 6.98 -15.05 7.72
C LEU A 170 5.70 -14.47 8.34
N SER A 171 4.95 -13.65 7.61
CA SER A 171 3.65 -13.12 8.09
C SER A 171 2.63 -14.23 8.32
N ILE A 172 2.58 -15.25 7.46
CA ILE A 172 1.73 -16.44 7.68
C ILE A 172 2.23 -17.22 8.91
N ALA A 173 3.55 -17.42 9.03
CA ALA A 173 4.12 -18.11 10.19
C ALA A 173 3.79 -17.41 11.51
N VAL A 174 3.92 -16.07 11.57
CA VAL A 174 3.52 -15.26 12.74
C VAL A 174 2.06 -15.48 13.09
N MET A 175 1.15 -15.45 12.10
CA MET A 175 -0.28 -15.72 12.35
C MET A 175 -0.48 -17.09 13.03
N VAL A 176 0.17 -18.14 12.52
CA VAL A 176 0.07 -19.49 13.08
C VAL A 176 0.62 -19.55 14.51
N PHE A 177 1.82 -19.02 14.74
CA PHE A 177 2.45 -19.06 16.06
C PHE A 177 1.72 -18.21 17.10
N VAL A 178 1.19 -17.04 16.71
CA VAL A 178 0.35 -16.22 17.58
C VAL A 178 -0.92 -16.98 17.96
N ILE A 179 -1.64 -17.58 17.01
CA ILE A 179 -2.85 -18.37 17.35
C ILE A 179 -2.51 -19.53 18.28
N ARG A 180 -1.40 -20.24 18.04
CA ARG A 180 -0.95 -21.33 18.94
C ARG A 180 -0.62 -20.82 20.34
N HIS A 181 0.06 -19.68 20.45
CA HIS A 181 0.31 -19.01 21.73
C HIS A 181 -1.01 -18.66 22.43
N LEU A 182 -1.97 -18.05 21.73
CA LEU A 182 -3.27 -17.68 22.31
C LEU A 182 -4.07 -18.88 22.81
N ILE A 183 -4.00 -20.04 22.14
CA ILE A 183 -4.63 -21.30 22.60
C ILE A 183 -3.99 -21.80 23.91
N SER A 184 -2.68 -21.55 24.09
CA SER A 184 -1.96 -21.98 25.30
C SER A 184 -2.21 -21.07 26.51
N VAL A 185 -2.79 -19.88 26.31
CA VAL A 185 -3.10 -18.94 27.39
C VAL A 185 -4.47 -19.30 28.01
N PRO A 186 -4.52 -19.68 29.30
CA PRO A 186 -5.78 -19.96 29.98
C PRO A 186 -6.73 -18.75 29.97
N ASP A 187 -8.02 -19.00 29.82
CA ASP A 187 -9.10 -17.99 29.87
C ASP A 187 -8.96 -16.81 28.89
N PHE A 188 -8.20 -16.99 27.79
CA PHE A 188 -8.05 -15.97 26.76
C PHE A 188 -9.41 -15.58 26.13
N GLN A 189 -9.66 -14.28 26.04
CA GLN A 189 -10.90 -13.74 25.47
C GLN A 189 -10.84 -13.74 23.94
N TRP A 190 -11.50 -14.69 23.29
CA TRP A 190 -11.45 -14.90 21.83
C TRP A 190 -12.29 -13.92 21.01
N ILE A 191 -13.20 -13.16 21.63
CA ILE A 191 -14.14 -12.26 20.94
C ILE A 191 -13.41 -11.28 19.98
N PRO A 192 -12.33 -10.57 20.37
CA PRO A 192 -11.61 -9.67 19.45
C PRO A 192 -11.00 -10.40 18.25
N VAL A 193 -10.53 -11.63 18.43
CA VAL A 193 -9.97 -12.45 17.35
C VAL A 193 -11.05 -12.81 16.35
N TYR A 194 -12.24 -13.23 16.80
CA TYR A 194 -13.36 -13.51 15.90
C TYR A 194 -13.83 -12.27 15.13
N ILE A 195 -13.83 -11.09 15.78
CA ILE A 195 -14.12 -9.83 15.10
C ILE A 195 -13.09 -9.56 13.99
N PHE A 196 -11.79 -9.71 14.28
CA PHE A 196 -10.73 -9.50 13.28
C PHE A 196 -10.82 -10.50 12.12
N ILE A 197 -11.12 -11.76 12.40
CA ILE A 197 -11.36 -12.79 11.38
C ILE A 197 -12.57 -12.41 10.51
N GLY A 198 -13.67 -11.98 11.12
CA GLY A 198 -14.86 -11.51 10.41
C GLY A 198 -14.57 -10.33 9.49
N ILE A 199 -13.83 -9.33 9.97
CA ILE A 199 -13.40 -8.17 9.17
C ILE A 199 -12.51 -8.63 8.00
N PHE A 200 -11.53 -9.49 8.25
CA PHE A 200 -10.65 -10.02 7.21
C PHE A 200 -11.43 -10.71 6.10
N PHE A 201 -12.30 -11.67 6.43
CA PHE A 201 -13.06 -12.41 5.44
C PHE A 201 -14.06 -11.51 4.69
N SER A 202 -14.67 -10.54 5.37
CA SER A 202 -15.58 -9.58 4.75
C SER A 202 -14.85 -8.70 3.71
N LEU A 203 -13.70 -8.15 4.08
CA LEU A 203 -12.87 -7.34 3.19
C LEU A 203 -12.30 -8.16 2.02
N ALA A 204 -11.87 -9.40 2.29
CA ALA A 204 -11.39 -10.32 1.27
C ALA A 204 -12.50 -10.70 0.27
N ALA A 205 -13.71 -11.02 0.76
CA ALA A 205 -14.86 -11.29 -0.09
C ALA A 205 -15.23 -10.08 -0.94
N PHE A 206 -15.25 -8.88 -0.35
CA PHE A 206 -15.53 -7.63 -1.07
C PHE A 206 -14.48 -7.36 -2.16
N TYR A 207 -13.20 -7.55 -1.85
CA TYR A 207 -12.11 -7.42 -2.81
C TYR A 207 -12.24 -8.42 -3.97
N ILE A 208 -12.48 -9.70 -3.67
CA ILE A 208 -12.64 -10.75 -4.69
C ILE A 208 -13.86 -10.47 -5.57
N MET A 209 -14.98 -10.03 -4.98
CA MET A 209 -16.18 -9.65 -5.71
C MET A 209 -15.89 -8.51 -6.69
N ILE A 210 -15.20 -7.44 -6.26
CA ILE A 210 -14.79 -6.35 -7.15
C ILE A 210 -13.85 -6.87 -8.26
N LEU A 211 -12.88 -7.71 -7.92
CA LEU A 211 -11.93 -8.27 -8.87
C LEU A 211 -12.65 -9.09 -9.95
N ILE A 212 -13.56 -9.99 -9.56
CA ILE A 212 -14.38 -10.79 -10.48
C ILE A 212 -15.24 -9.86 -11.34
N TYR A 213 -15.96 -8.92 -10.71
CA TYR A 213 -16.82 -7.99 -11.42
C TYR A 213 -16.06 -7.19 -12.48
N ARG A 214 -14.88 -6.64 -12.16
CA ARG A 214 -14.07 -5.83 -13.08
C ARG A 214 -13.47 -6.64 -14.23
N ASN A 215 -13.07 -7.88 -13.97
CA ASN A 215 -12.34 -8.72 -14.92
C ASN A 215 -13.22 -9.68 -15.72
N THR A 216 -14.54 -9.72 -15.44
CA THR A 216 -15.49 -10.58 -16.15
C THR A 216 -16.76 -9.83 -16.57
N LYS A 217 -17.25 -10.15 -17.77
CA LYS A 217 -18.54 -9.70 -18.29
C LYS A 217 -19.09 -10.79 -19.20
N LEU A 218 -20.36 -11.15 -19.01
CA LEU A 218 -21.03 -12.15 -19.85
C LEU A 218 -20.91 -11.76 -21.32
N GLY A 219 -20.54 -12.74 -22.18
CA GLY A 219 -20.35 -12.52 -23.61
C GLY A 219 -19.06 -11.80 -24.02
N LYS A 220 -18.16 -11.45 -23.08
CA LYS A 220 -16.83 -10.90 -23.39
C LYS A 220 -15.71 -11.78 -22.86
N ASN A 221 -14.56 -11.71 -23.52
CA ASN A 221 -13.33 -12.33 -23.05
C ASN A 221 -12.84 -11.68 -21.74
N PHE A 222 -12.10 -12.45 -20.93
CA PHE A 222 -11.32 -11.91 -19.81
C PHE A 222 -10.39 -10.78 -20.27
N ALA A 223 -10.00 -9.92 -19.33
CA ALA A 223 -9.05 -8.86 -19.62
C ALA A 223 -7.74 -9.42 -20.22
N ARG A 224 -7.23 -8.73 -21.24
CA ARG A 224 -6.01 -9.13 -21.97
C ARG A 224 -4.97 -8.02 -21.96
N LEU A 225 -3.71 -8.41 -21.79
CA LEU A 225 -2.54 -7.54 -21.84
C LEU A 225 -1.74 -7.84 -23.11
N ARG A 226 -1.53 -6.83 -23.95
CA ARG A 226 -0.59 -6.88 -25.07
C ARG A 226 0.57 -5.94 -24.77
N ALA A 227 1.79 -6.44 -24.84
CA ALA A 227 2.99 -5.65 -24.58
C ALA A 227 3.91 -5.67 -25.80
N THR A 228 4.38 -4.48 -26.16
CA THR A 228 5.36 -4.26 -27.22
C THR A 228 6.56 -3.56 -26.60
N GLY A 229 7.69 -4.27 -26.56
CA GLY A 229 8.94 -3.79 -25.96
C GLY A 229 9.99 -3.41 -27.01
N LYS A 230 10.70 -2.32 -26.77
CA LYS A 230 11.90 -1.91 -27.51
C LYS A 230 12.85 -1.17 -26.57
N ASP A 231 14.15 -1.44 -26.67
CA ASP A 231 15.22 -0.72 -25.94
C ASP A 231 14.98 -0.60 -24.41
N GLY A 232 14.54 -1.70 -23.77
CA GLY A 232 14.27 -1.74 -22.32
C GLY A 232 13.00 -1.02 -21.86
N ILE A 233 12.18 -0.51 -22.78
CA ILE A 233 10.91 0.14 -22.51
C ILE A 233 9.77 -0.63 -23.19
N MET A 234 8.63 -0.76 -22.53
CA MET A 234 7.43 -1.40 -23.07
C MET A 234 6.23 -0.47 -23.03
N THR A 235 5.46 -0.51 -24.11
CA THR A 235 4.07 -0.05 -24.10
C THR A 235 3.18 -1.27 -23.91
N ALA A 236 2.34 -1.22 -22.89
CA ALA A 236 1.43 -2.29 -22.48
C ALA A 236 -0.01 -1.81 -22.59
N ILE A 237 -0.80 -2.45 -23.45
CA ILE A 237 -2.22 -2.15 -23.65
C ILE A 237 -3.04 -3.20 -22.92
N ILE A 238 -3.89 -2.75 -22.00
CA ILE A 238 -4.86 -3.62 -21.32
C ILE A 238 -6.22 -3.40 -21.94
N GLU A 239 -6.79 -4.47 -22.47
CA GLU A 239 -8.16 -4.53 -22.95
C GLU A 239 -9.04 -5.09 -21.83
N MET A 240 -10.00 -4.29 -21.38
CA MET A 240 -10.85 -4.57 -20.23
C MET A 240 -12.28 -4.90 -20.68
N PRO A 241 -12.92 -5.93 -20.11
CA PRO A 241 -14.29 -6.30 -20.50
C PRO A 241 -15.30 -5.24 -20.07
N ARG A 242 -15.01 -4.50 -18.99
CA ARG A 242 -15.81 -3.39 -18.49
C ARG A 242 -15.03 -2.09 -18.64
N PRO A 243 -15.54 -1.12 -19.40
CA PRO A 243 -14.90 0.18 -19.53
C PRO A 243 -14.76 0.89 -18.18
N LEU A 244 -13.68 1.65 -18.00
CA LEU A 244 -13.42 2.43 -16.78
C LEU A 244 -13.08 3.88 -17.11
N ILE A 245 -13.58 4.80 -16.29
CA ILE A 245 -13.08 6.18 -16.29
C ILE A 245 -11.84 6.18 -15.41
N ILE A 246 -10.71 6.58 -15.99
CA ILE A 246 -9.43 6.66 -15.28
C ILE A 246 -8.97 8.11 -15.30
N ASN A 247 -8.82 8.69 -14.12
CA ASN A 247 -8.33 10.05 -13.97
C ASN A 247 -6.80 10.09 -14.02
N PRO A 248 -6.20 11.23 -14.42
CA PRO A 248 -4.74 11.35 -14.47
C PRO A 248 -4.08 11.07 -13.13
N GLY A 249 -2.95 10.35 -13.15
CA GLY A 249 -2.21 9.96 -11.94
C GLY A 249 -2.74 8.69 -11.24
N GLN A 250 -3.87 8.13 -11.67
CA GLN A 250 -4.33 6.84 -11.18
C GLN A 250 -3.54 5.68 -11.81
N TYR A 251 -3.50 4.57 -11.10
CA TYR A 251 -2.75 3.37 -11.50
C TYR A 251 -3.59 2.11 -11.39
N LEU A 252 -3.15 1.07 -12.09
CA LEU A 252 -3.74 -0.26 -12.01
C LEU A 252 -2.74 -1.23 -11.38
N ASN A 253 -3.25 -2.10 -10.53
CA ASN A 253 -2.52 -3.25 -10.03
C ASN A 253 -2.78 -4.42 -10.98
N ILE A 254 -1.75 -4.95 -11.64
CA ILE A 254 -1.93 -6.02 -12.64
C ILE A 254 -1.26 -7.31 -12.18
N TRP A 255 -1.91 -8.43 -12.43
CA TRP A 255 -1.38 -9.77 -12.22
C TRP A 255 -1.52 -10.58 -13.51
N VAL A 256 -0.40 -11.10 -14.00
CA VAL A 256 -0.35 -12.00 -15.17
C VAL A 256 0.03 -13.40 -14.68
N PRO A 257 -0.93 -14.34 -14.56
CA PRO A 257 -0.69 -15.66 -13.97
C PRO A 257 0.40 -16.47 -14.68
N SER A 258 0.53 -16.33 -16.00
CA SER A 258 1.54 -17.04 -16.79
C SER A 258 2.97 -16.54 -16.57
N LEU A 259 3.15 -15.36 -15.95
CA LEU A 259 4.47 -14.75 -15.73
C LEU A 259 4.86 -14.69 -14.24
N SER A 260 3.87 -14.70 -13.35
CA SER A 260 4.06 -14.58 -11.90
C SER A 260 2.97 -15.32 -11.11
N LEU A 261 3.37 -16.02 -10.06
CA LEU A 261 2.44 -16.69 -9.14
C LEU A 261 1.94 -15.70 -8.09
N PHE A 262 0.64 -15.42 -8.11
CA PHE A 262 -0.08 -14.61 -7.12
C PHE A 262 0.65 -13.31 -6.74
N SER A 263 1.07 -12.54 -7.75
CA SER A 263 1.76 -11.26 -7.53
C SER A 263 1.18 -10.18 -8.41
N SER A 264 0.76 -9.11 -7.77
CA SER A 264 0.19 -7.96 -8.45
C SER A 264 1.17 -6.79 -8.36
N HIS A 265 1.37 -6.11 -9.48
CA HIS A 265 2.33 -5.03 -9.63
C HIS A 265 1.60 -3.74 -10.05
N PRO A 266 1.87 -2.60 -9.38
CA PRO A 266 1.23 -1.32 -9.71
C PRO A 266 1.90 -0.66 -10.92
N PHE A 267 1.09 -0.21 -11.88
CA PHE A 267 1.54 0.57 -13.04
C PHE A 267 0.60 1.75 -13.27
N THR A 268 1.19 2.94 -13.43
CA THR A 268 0.42 4.16 -13.69
C THR A 268 -0.15 4.12 -15.10
N VAL A 269 -1.42 4.50 -15.25
CA VAL A 269 -2.06 4.58 -16.55
C VAL A 269 -1.58 5.84 -17.26
N THR A 270 -1.08 5.66 -18.47
CA THR A 270 -0.49 6.73 -19.29
C THR A 270 -1.46 7.32 -20.30
N SER A 271 -2.50 6.58 -20.70
CA SER A 271 -3.61 7.08 -21.52
C SER A 271 -4.63 7.85 -20.67
N TRP A 272 -5.34 8.79 -21.30
CA TRP A 272 -6.47 9.48 -20.68
C TRP A 272 -7.54 9.81 -21.72
N ALA A 273 -8.80 9.75 -21.30
CA ALA A 273 -9.97 10.18 -22.05
C ALA A 273 -11.07 10.63 -21.08
N PRO A 274 -11.97 11.55 -21.47
CA PRO A 274 -13.06 12.04 -20.63
C PRO A 274 -14.24 11.04 -20.52
N PHE A 275 -14.16 9.90 -21.20
CA PHE A 275 -15.19 8.86 -21.24
C PHE A 275 -14.64 7.50 -20.78
N PRO A 276 -15.51 6.54 -20.45
CA PRO A 276 -15.08 5.19 -20.07
C PRO A 276 -14.25 4.50 -21.16
N GLN A 277 -13.07 4.01 -20.80
CA GLN A 277 -12.11 3.40 -21.71
C GLN A 277 -12.17 1.86 -21.61
N GLU A 278 -12.31 1.18 -22.74
CA GLU A 278 -12.13 -0.28 -22.83
C GLU A 278 -10.66 -0.68 -23.00
N LYS A 279 -9.82 0.24 -23.48
CA LYS A 279 -8.39 0.04 -23.68
C LYS A 279 -7.61 1.13 -22.95
N VAL A 280 -6.64 0.72 -22.17
CA VAL A 280 -5.77 1.64 -21.41
C VAL A 280 -4.32 1.30 -21.67
N GLU A 281 -3.49 2.34 -21.74
CA GLU A 281 -2.07 2.21 -22.05
C GLU A 281 -1.23 2.42 -20.80
N LEU A 282 -0.26 1.53 -20.61
CA LEU A 282 0.76 1.60 -19.58
C LEU A 282 2.12 1.74 -20.27
N LEU A 283 2.95 2.62 -19.72
CA LEU A 283 4.38 2.62 -20.03
C LEU A 283 5.07 1.82 -18.91
N ILE A 284 5.82 0.78 -19.26
CA ILE A 284 6.54 -0.07 -18.31
C ILE A 284 8.03 -0.12 -18.66
N GLU A 285 8.88 0.21 -17.69
CA GLU A 285 10.33 0.07 -17.80
C GLU A 285 10.76 -1.35 -17.45
N GLU A 286 11.70 -1.91 -18.21
CA GLU A 286 12.32 -3.18 -17.87
C GLU A 286 13.17 -3.03 -16.60
N ARG A 287 12.69 -3.66 -15.52
CA ARG A 287 13.43 -3.89 -14.28
C ARG A 287 13.56 -5.40 -14.03
N SER A 288 14.22 -5.79 -12.96
CA SER A 288 14.33 -7.20 -12.56
C SER A 288 12.97 -7.84 -12.22
N GLY A 289 12.91 -9.17 -12.26
CA GLY A 289 11.72 -9.93 -11.84
C GLY A 289 10.60 -9.93 -12.88
N PHE A 290 9.40 -9.51 -12.47
CA PHE A 290 8.19 -9.55 -13.31
C PHE A 290 8.33 -8.77 -14.63
N THR A 291 8.88 -7.56 -14.58
CA THR A 291 9.00 -6.69 -15.76
C THR A 291 9.99 -7.22 -16.80
N ALA A 292 11.11 -7.83 -16.37
CA ALA A 292 12.04 -8.52 -17.29
C ALA A 292 11.39 -9.73 -17.95
N LYS A 293 10.59 -10.51 -17.19
CA LYS A 293 9.82 -11.62 -17.76
C LYS A 293 8.79 -11.14 -18.78
N LEU A 294 8.08 -10.04 -18.47
CA LEU A 294 7.13 -9.43 -19.39
C LEU A 294 7.84 -8.89 -20.65
N PHE A 295 9.01 -8.26 -20.50
CA PHE A 295 9.82 -7.74 -21.61
C PHE A 295 10.29 -8.85 -22.54
N ARG A 296 10.90 -9.92 -22.00
CA ARG A 296 11.38 -11.08 -22.77
C ARG A 296 10.29 -11.80 -23.57
N HIS A 297 9.05 -11.64 -23.16
CA HIS A 297 7.89 -12.24 -23.81
C HIS A 297 6.99 -11.22 -24.54
N SER A 298 7.38 -9.95 -24.52
CA SER A 298 6.74 -8.92 -25.35
C SER A 298 6.83 -9.32 -26.83
N CYS A 299 5.82 -8.97 -27.63
CA CYS A 299 5.70 -9.31 -29.04
C CYS A 299 5.54 -10.81 -29.40
N LYS A 300 5.65 -11.76 -28.46
CA LYS A 300 5.55 -13.22 -28.77
C LYS A 300 4.13 -13.76 -28.88
N THR A 301 3.14 -13.05 -28.33
CA THR A 301 1.77 -13.57 -28.20
C THR A 301 0.78 -12.67 -28.94
N GLN A 302 0.37 -13.07 -30.15
CA GLN A 302 -0.60 -12.31 -30.96
C GLN A 302 -1.93 -12.08 -30.21
N ASN A 303 -2.33 -13.06 -29.40
CA ASN A 303 -3.56 -13.04 -28.62
C ASN A 303 -3.46 -12.28 -27.28
N GLY A 304 -2.28 -11.82 -26.89
CA GLY A 304 -2.03 -11.21 -25.57
C GLY A 304 -2.10 -12.20 -24.40
N TYR A 305 -1.70 -11.74 -23.22
CA TYR A 305 -1.74 -12.51 -21.98
C TYR A 305 -3.06 -12.29 -21.24
N ARG A 306 -3.62 -13.33 -20.62
CA ARG A 306 -4.69 -13.14 -19.64
C ARG A 306 -4.13 -12.35 -18.46
N VAL A 307 -4.80 -11.26 -18.09
CA VAL A 307 -4.42 -10.39 -16.98
C VAL A 307 -5.61 -10.22 -16.05
N PHE A 308 -5.33 -10.19 -14.75
CA PHE A 308 -6.27 -9.70 -13.75
C PHE A 308 -5.81 -8.32 -13.30
N PHE A 309 -6.71 -7.36 -13.24
CA PHE A 309 -6.38 -6.03 -12.76
C PHE A 309 -7.30 -5.60 -11.60
N SER A 310 -6.75 -4.78 -10.70
CA SER A 310 -7.50 -4.06 -9.67
C SER A 310 -7.27 -2.56 -9.83
N GLY A 311 -8.32 -1.77 -9.56
CA GLY A 311 -8.33 -0.31 -9.70
C GLY A 311 -9.52 0.23 -10.51
N PRO A 312 -9.48 1.50 -10.94
CA PRO A 312 -8.34 2.43 -10.79
C PRO A 312 -8.07 2.76 -9.33
N HIS A 313 -6.78 2.73 -8.95
CA HIS A 313 -6.31 3.04 -7.60
C HIS A 313 -5.70 4.44 -7.56
N GLY A 314 -5.67 5.01 -6.36
CA GLY A 314 -5.05 6.30 -6.11
C GLY A 314 -5.93 7.49 -6.52
N SER A 315 -5.44 8.67 -6.17
CA SER A 315 -6.16 9.94 -6.36
C SER A 315 -5.59 10.72 -7.53
N SER A 316 -6.46 11.41 -8.26
CA SER A 316 -6.06 12.44 -9.20
C SER A 316 -5.90 13.78 -8.48
N ILE A 317 -5.02 14.63 -8.99
CA ILE A 317 -4.96 16.03 -8.57
C ILE A 317 -6.23 16.71 -9.11
N PRO A 318 -6.96 17.49 -8.29
CA PRO A 318 -8.15 18.23 -8.74
C PRO A 318 -7.84 19.12 -9.94
N ASP A 319 -8.85 19.41 -10.76
CA ASP A 319 -8.67 20.15 -12.00
C ASP A 319 -8.04 21.54 -11.81
N TRP A 320 -7.14 21.87 -12.74
CA TRP A 320 -6.16 22.93 -12.62
C TRP A 320 -6.75 24.17 -13.28
N GLU A 321 -7.23 25.13 -12.49
CA GLU A 321 -7.67 26.43 -13.00
C GLU A 321 -6.51 27.45 -13.09
N PHE A 322 -5.35 27.01 -13.56
CA PHE A 322 -4.17 27.86 -13.69
C PHE A 322 -3.96 28.30 -15.14
N ASP A 323 -3.63 29.57 -15.36
CA ASP A 323 -3.30 30.10 -16.69
C ASP A 323 -1.98 29.52 -17.22
N SER A 324 -1.02 29.25 -16.34
CA SER A 324 0.29 28.70 -16.68
C SER A 324 0.61 27.50 -15.80
N VAL A 325 1.07 26.41 -16.42
CA VAL A 325 1.34 25.13 -15.78
C VAL A 325 2.80 24.75 -16.02
N LEU A 326 3.58 24.61 -14.94
CA LEU A 326 4.95 24.12 -14.97
C LEU A 326 5.02 22.71 -14.38
N ILE A 327 5.50 21.75 -15.15
CA ILE A 327 5.56 20.34 -14.76
C ILE A 327 7.00 19.85 -14.81
N PHE A 328 7.43 19.19 -13.74
CA PHE A 328 8.72 18.54 -13.64
C PHE A 328 8.57 17.02 -13.68
N ALA A 329 9.32 16.37 -14.57
CA ALA A 329 9.41 14.92 -14.65
C ALA A 329 10.87 14.46 -14.65
N THR A 330 11.14 13.31 -14.04
CA THR A 330 12.48 12.71 -14.01
C THR A 330 12.41 11.26 -14.46
N GLY A 331 13.24 10.88 -15.44
CA GLY A 331 13.29 9.53 -16.01
C GLY A 331 11.91 9.01 -16.37
N PHE A 332 11.60 7.80 -15.91
CA PHE A 332 10.32 7.14 -16.14
C PHE A 332 9.13 7.73 -15.35
N GLY A 333 9.39 8.68 -14.44
CA GLY A 333 8.33 9.42 -13.74
C GLY A 333 7.42 10.19 -14.70
N ILE A 334 7.84 10.42 -15.95
CA ILE A 334 7.01 10.99 -17.01
C ILE A 334 5.70 10.21 -17.23
N ALA A 335 5.68 8.90 -17.00
CA ALA A 335 4.47 8.07 -17.13
C ALA A 335 3.32 8.59 -16.26
N THR A 336 3.62 9.12 -15.08
CA THR A 336 2.60 9.71 -14.18
C THR A 336 2.07 11.06 -14.67
N ILE A 337 2.84 11.77 -15.50
CA ILE A 337 2.54 13.10 -16.01
C ILE A 337 1.81 13.06 -17.35
N LEU A 338 2.11 12.08 -18.21
CA LEU A 338 1.48 11.90 -19.52
C LEU A 338 -0.05 12.07 -19.52
N PRO A 339 -0.84 11.41 -18.64
CA PRO A 339 -2.28 11.56 -18.68
C PRO A 339 -2.75 12.98 -18.30
N TYR A 340 -1.97 13.72 -17.50
CA TYR A 340 -2.26 15.13 -17.21
C TYR A 340 -2.03 16.00 -18.44
N LEU A 341 -0.92 15.78 -19.17
CA LEU A 341 -0.64 16.50 -20.42
C LEU A 341 -1.72 16.25 -21.46
N ILE A 342 -2.15 14.99 -21.63
CA ILE A 342 -3.24 14.63 -22.55
C ILE A 342 -4.53 15.35 -22.15
N LYS A 343 -4.88 15.36 -20.85
CA LYS A 343 -6.06 16.07 -20.33
C LYS A 343 -6.00 17.58 -20.58
N LEU A 344 -4.86 18.21 -20.33
CA LEU A 344 -4.66 19.65 -20.57
C LEU A 344 -4.78 20.00 -22.06
N CYS A 345 -4.14 19.22 -22.94
CA CYS A 345 -4.24 19.39 -24.38
C CYS A 345 -5.68 19.20 -24.89
N HIS A 346 -6.42 18.24 -24.33
CA HIS A 346 -7.83 18.03 -24.64
C HIS A 346 -8.69 19.22 -24.20
N GLY A 347 -8.51 19.70 -22.96
CA GLY A 347 -9.22 20.88 -22.45
C GLY A 347 -8.97 22.13 -23.29
N TYR A 348 -7.74 22.32 -23.76
CA TYR A 348 -7.40 23.39 -24.70
C TYR A 348 -8.16 23.26 -26.03
N LYS A 349 -8.15 22.07 -26.64
CA LYS A 349 -8.85 21.80 -27.91
C LYS A 349 -10.37 22.00 -27.80
N GLU A 350 -10.98 21.61 -26.69
CA GLU A 350 -12.42 21.78 -26.45
C GLU A 350 -12.81 23.20 -26.01
N ARG A 351 -11.85 24.12 -25.87
CA ARG A 351 -12.07 25.48 -25.31
C ARG A 351 -12.72 25.48 -23.91
N LYS A 352 -12.51 24.40 -23.15
CA LYS A 352 -12.96 24.26 -21.76
C LYS A 352 -11.83 24.50 -20.74
N GLY A 353 -10.58 24.42 -21.19
CA GLY A 353 -9.41 24.61 -20.35
C GLY A 353 -9.05 26.08 -20.16
N ARG A 354 -8.67 26.46 -18.94
CA ARG A 354 -8.19 27.81 -18.60
C ARG A 354 -6.68 27.99 -18.88
N SER A 355 -5.92 26.89 -18.91
CA SER A 355 -4.47 26.91 -19.11
C SER A 355 -4.08 27.35 -20.52
N LYS A 356 -3.29 28.42 -20.59
CA LYS A 356 -2.78 29.02 -21.83
C LYS A 356 -1.33 28.60 -22.15
N ARG A 357 -0.54 28.28 -21.12
CA ARG A 357 0.88 27.92 -21.26
C ARG A 357 1.20 26.67 -20.46
N ILE A 358 1.84 25.69 -21.10
CA ILE A 358 2.27 24.45 -20.47
C ILE A 358 3.78 24.32 -20.70
N HIS A 359 4.55 24.29 -19.62
CA HIS A 359 6.00 24.08 -19.64
C HIS A 359 6.33 22.74 -19.00
N LEU A 360 6.84 21.80 -19.79
CA LEU A 360 7.35 20.52 -19.30
C LEU A 360 8.87 20.57 -19.22
N VAL A 361 9.41 20.38 -18.03
CA VAL A 361 10.84 20.15 -17.79
C VAL A 361 11.03 18.66 -17.52
N TRP A 362 11.57 17.94 -18.50
CA TRP A 362 11.83 16.51 -18.39
C TRP A 362 13.33 16.23 -18.31
N LYS A 363 13.79 15.77 -17.15
CA LYS A 363 15.16 15.31 -16.96
C LYS A 363 15.23 13.82 -17.30
N VAL A 364 15.91 13.47 -18.38
CA VAL A 364 16.15 12.08 -18.81
C VAL A 364 17.55 11.65 -18.37
N TYR A 365 17.67 10.42 -17.88
CA TYR A 365 18.97 9.78 -17.69
C TYR A 365 19.17 8.86 -18.89
N LEU A 366 20.25 9.05 -19.65
CA LEU A 366 20.57 8.16 -20.77
C LEU A 366 20.85 6.76 -20.20
N VAL A 367 20.20 5.75 -20.78
CA VAL A 367 20.46 4.34 -20.47
C VAL A 367 21.70 3.95 -21.27
N GLY A 368 22.90 4.00 -20.68
CA GLY A 368 24.11 3.58 -21.40
C GLY A 368 25.48 4.08 -20.93
N GLU A 369 25.67 4.56 -19.70
CA GLU A 369 27.02 4.75 -19.11
C GLU A 369 27.14 4.06 -17.74
#